data_AF-A0A0X3V526-F1
#
_entry.id   AF-A0A0X3V526-F1
#
_cell.length_a   1.000
_cell.length_b   1.000
_cell.length_c   1.000
_cell.angle_alpha   90.00
_cell.angle_beta   90.00
_cell.angle_gamma   90.00
#
_symmetry.space_group_name_H-M   'P 1'
#
loop_
_entity.id
_entity.type
_entity.pdbx_description
1 polymer ?
#
loop_
_entity_poly.entity_id
_entity_poly.type
_entity_poly.pdbx_seq_one_letter_code
_entity_poly.pdbx_strand_id
1 'polypeptide(L)'
;MNARIDLAVPAVRWLWQKGTLKEGTVLQSFAFDEVNRHLYALQLRRGGGKAGNLCLNKLDLQGKRLGHMYLQNFGHGVSMGVQNASDGTVWIWTEADADDGYGQGVTRFRFVDGAVRTEKDVKVRHPIPGSTNNQPSVCMATERIAVRHRIDGKPRYRVWDLDAFVARDYSAPIADFAQTGAHPDPEIPFQGHALHGDLIYQLAGTAYDAKSNPRAKRGNTYLSCLDIHTGKLVQRRRTEAGHSLDHREPEGLAVRHGAGPGPRLLLGLASGAAGERRFSIYYKPHKA
;
A
#
# COMPACT_ATOMS: atom_id res chain seq x y z
N MET A 1 -18.47 -11.66 -1.23
CA MET A 1 -17.59 -10.53 -1.61
C MET A 1 -16.11 -10.96 -1.64
N ASN A 2 -15.79 -12.14 -2.20
CA ASN A 2 -14.46 -12.77 -2.22
C ASN A 2 -13.97 -13.03 -3.67
N ALA A 3 -14.40 -12.21 -4.62
CA ALA A 3 -14.09 -12.45 -6.02
C ALA A 3 -12.60 -12.18 -6.28
N ARG A 4 -11.84 -13.24 -6.49
CA ARG A 4 -10.42 -13.15 -6.84
C ARG A 4 -10.24 -12.32 -8.12
N ILE A 5 -9.42 -11.29 -8.03
CA ILE A 5 -8.96 -10.50 -9.17
C ILE A 5 -7.89 -11.31 -9.92
N ASP A 6 -8.12 -11.59 -11.21
CA ASP A 6 -7.18 -12.35 -12.05
C ASP A 6 -6.01 -11.49 -12.50
N LEU A 7 -4.80 -11.84 -12.04
CA LEU A 7 -3.57 -11.12 -12.34
C LEU A 7 -3.11 -11.29 -13.80
N ALA A 8 -3.66 -12.27 -14.53
CA ALA A 8 -3.34 -12.49 -15.95
C ALA A 8 -3.99 -11.46 -16.88
N VAL A 9 -5.07 -10.82 -16.44
CA VAL A 9 -5.76 -9.81 -17.26
C VAL A 9 -4.86 -8.60 -17.48
N PRO A 10 -4.73 -8.05 -18.70
CA PRO A 10 -3.93 -6.84 -18.93
C PRO A 10 -4.36 -5.68 -18.04
N ALA A 11 -3.39 -4.93 -17.53
CA ALA A 11 -3.69 -3.76 -16.70
C ALA A 11 -4.12 -2.58 -17.57
N VAL A 12 -5.13 -1.83 -17.12
CA VAL A 12 -5.65 -0.64 -17.78
C VAL A 12 -5.15 0.60 -17.05
N ARG A 13 -4.70 1.60 -17.82
CA ARG A 13 -4.26 2.89 -17.28
C ARG A 13 -5.45 3.67 -16.75
N TRP A 14 -5.37 4.17 -15.51
CA TRP A 14 -6.38 5.07 -14.94
C TRP A 14 -5.85 6.49 -14.75
N LEU A 15 -4.80 6.66 -13.94
CA LEU A 15 -4.10 7.93 -13.78
C LEU A 15 -2.74 7.86 -14.46
N TRP A 16 -2.37 8.91 -15.18
CA TRP A 16 -1.16 8.94 -16.00
C TRP A 16 -0.28 10.12 -15.67
N GLN A 17 0.94 9.83 -15.21
CA GLN A 17 2.03 10.79 -14.96
C GLN A 17 1.58 12.08 -14.26
N LYS A 18 0.79 11.93 -13.20
CA LYS A 18 0.30 13.04 -12.39
C LYS A 18 1.44 13.58 -11.52
N GLY A 19 1.79 14.87 -11.72
CA GLY A 19 2.74 15.62 -10.88
C GLY A 19 2.07 16.37 -9.74
N THR A 20 1.01 15.80 -9.16
CA THR A 20 0.12 16.48 -8.21
C THR A 20 0.35 16.07 -6.77
N LEU A 21 1.29 15.17 -6.45
CA LEU A 21 1.66 14.92 -5.06
C LEU A 21 2.55 16.07 -4.53
N LYS A 22 2.55 16.28 -3.21
CA LYS A 22 3.19 17.44 -2.59
C LYS A 22 4.71 17.37 -2.64
N GLU A 23 5.28 16.21 -2.36
CA GLU A 23 6.73 16.02 -2.38
C GLU A 23 7.19 15.64 -3.79
N GLY A 24 8.42 16.02 -4.15
CA GLY A 24 9.06 15.59 -5.41
C GLY A 24 9.59 14.15 -5.42
N THR A 25 9.24 13.37 -4.39
CA THR A 25 9.64 11.98 -4.17
C THR A 25 8.60 11.02 -4.76
N VAL A 26 8.95 9.74 -4.86
CA VAL A 26 8.03 8.72 -5.34
C VAL A 26 6.83 8.57 -4.39
N LEU A 27 5.67 8.20 -4.94
CA LEU A 27 4.59 7.56 -4.18
C LEU A 27 5.17 6.35 -3.42
N GLN A 28 4.65 6.02 -2.26
CA GLN A 28 5.01 4.82 -1.50
C GLN A 28 3.83 3.85 -1.37
N SER A 29 2.66 4.38 -1.03
CA SER A 29 1.41 3.62 -1.01
C SER A 29 0.20 4.53 -1.17
N PHE A 30 -0.96 3.92 -1.40
CA PHE A 30 -2.22 4.63 -1.56
C PHE A 30 -3.41 3.77 -1.13
N ALA A 31 -4.51 4.41 -0.77
CA ALA A 31 -5.78 3.76 -0.44
C ALA A 31 -6.97 4.65 -0.83
N PHE A 32 -8.16 4.03 -0.96
CA PHE A 32 -9.38 4.71 -1.37
C PHE A 32 -10.34 4.88 -0.20
N ASP A 33 -10.85 6.09 -0.05
CA ASP A 33 -12.12 6.34 0.64
C ASP A 33 -13.22 6.25 -0.42
N GLU A 34 -13.81 5.07 -0.55
CA GLU A 34 -14.80 4.80 -1.60
C GLU A 34 -16.12 5.52 -1.35
N VAL A 35 -16.47 5.76 -0.07
CA VAL A 35 -17.68 6.46 0.36
C VAL A 35 -17.61 7.93 -0.04
N ASN A 36 -16.52 8.62 0.32
CA ASN A 36 -16.39 10.05 0.02
C ASN A 36 -15.63 10.34 -1.29
N ARG A 37 -15.29 9.30 -2.06
CA ARG A 37 -14.62 9.38 -3.36
C ARG A 37 -13.29 10.13 -3.30
N HIS A 38 -12.45 9.78 -2.32
CA HIS A 38 -11.09 10.29 -2.22
C HIS A 38 -10.05 9.20 -2.42
N LEU A 39 -8.88 9.62 -2.89
CA LEU A 39 -7.66 8.83 -2.94
C LEU A 39 -6.66 9.45 -1.97
N TYR A 40 -6.12 8.63 -1.06
CA TYR A 40 -5.04 9.04 -0.18
C TYR A 40 -3.73 8.41 -0.64
N ALA A 41 -2.63 9.17 -0.60
CA ALA A 41 -1.34 8.72 -1.09
C ALA A 41 -0.20 9.18 -0.18
N LEU A 42 0.66 8.26 0.23
CA LEU A 42 1.85 8.54 1.02
C LEU A 42 3.09 8.72 0.14
N GLN A 43 3.96 9.62 0.58
CA GLN A 43 5.31 9.81 0.06
C GLN A 43 6.28 9.89 1.23
N LEU A 44 7.53 9.46 1.04
CA LEU A 44 8.62 9.92 1.88
C LEU A 44 8.80 11.42 1.71
N ARG A 45 8.93 12.16 2.82
CA ARG A 45 9.34 13.57 2.78
C ARG A 45 10.79 13.67 2.31
N ARG A 46 11.13 14.68 1.51
CA ARG A 46 12.53 14.90 1.09
C ARG A 46 13.44 15.02 2.32
N GLY A 47 14.51 14.22 2.36
CA GLY A 47 15.45 14.16 3.50
C GLY A 47 14.89 13.45 4.76
N GLY A 48 13.66 12.95 4.69
CA GLY A 48 12.95 12.33 5.81
C GLY A 48 13.09 10.82 5.93
N GLY A 49 13.80 10.16 5.00
CA GLY A 49 13.85 8.69 4.88
C GLY A 49 14.22 7.99 6.18
N LYS A 50 15.41 8.29 6.72
CA LYS A 50 15.89 7.66 7.96
C LYS A 50 15.05 8.00 9.20
N ALA A 51 14.49 9.21 9.24
CA ALA A 51 13.64 9.64 10.35
C ALA A 51 12.21 9.07 10.26
N GLY A 52 11.83 8.48 9.12
CA GLY A 52 10.48 8.00 8.87
C GLY A 52 9.46 9.13 8.67
N ASN A 53 9.87 10.26 8.08
CA ASN A 53 8.96 11.39 7.86
C ASN A 53 8.22 11.24 6.52
N LEU A 54 6.90 11.31 6.58
CA LEU A 54 6.00 11.12 5.45
C LEU A 54 5.21 12.38 5.11
N CYS A 55 4.76 12.45 3.85
CA CYS A 55 3.72 13.36 3.41
C CYS A 55 2.51 12.55 2.95
N LEU A 56 1.37 12.75 3.62
CA LEU A 56 0.09 12.19 3.24
C LEU A 56 -0.67 13.20 2.39
N ASN A 57 -1.03 12.80 1.18
CA ASN A 57 -1.82 13.61 0.25
C ASN A 57 -3.26 13.12 0.26
N LYS A 58 -4.22 14.04 0.21
CA LYS A 58 -5.62 13.77 -0.13
C LYS A 58 -5.88 14.25 -1.55
N LEU A 59 -6.39 13.37 -2.40
CA LEU A 59 -6.68 13.62 -3.81
C LEU A 59 -8.15 13.33 -4.13
N ASP A 60 -8.66 13.93 -5.20
CA ASP A 60 -9.87 13.42 -5.86
C ASP A 60 -9.54 12.18 -6.72
N LEU A 61 -10.56 11.52 -7.26
CA LEU A 61 -10.39 10.33 -8.11
C LEU A 61 -9.81 10.63 -9.50
N GLN A 62 -9.60 11.90 -9.86
CA GLN A 62 -8.91 12.34 -11.07
C GLN A 62 -7.42 12.63 -10.81
N GLY A 63 -6.98 12.48 -9.55
CA GLY A 63 -5.62 12.70 -9.10
C GLY A 63 -5.28 14.17 -8.82
N LYS A 64 -6.25 15.07 -8.72
CA LYS A 64 -6.01 16.45 -8.26
C LYS A 64 -5.82 16.45 -6.76
N ARG A 65 -4.80 17.15 -6.26
CA ARG A 65 -4.57 17.31 -4.82
C ARG A 65 -5.57 18.27 -4.22
N LEU A 66 -6.25 17.79 -3.18
CA LEU A 66 -7.21 18.53 -2.36
C LEU A 66 -6.58 19.03 -1.06
N GLY A 67 -5.52 18.36 -0.60
CA GLY A 67 -4.78 18.75 0.59
C GLY A 67 -3.59 17.83 0.86
N HIS A 68 -2.81 18.17 1.88
CA HIS A 68 -1.72 17.34 2.38
C HIS A 68 -1.53 17.54 3.89
N MET A 69 -0.87 16.58 4.53
CA MET A 69 -0.39 16.72 5.90
C MET A 69 0.94 15.98 6.07
N TYR A 70 1.74 16.41 7.05
CA TYR A 70 3.01 15.77 7.37
C TYR A 70 2.88 14.83 8.55
N LEU A 71 3.54 13.69 8.47
CA LEU A 71 3.64 12.70 9.53
C LEU A 71 5.11 12.54 9.90
N GLN A 72 5.50 12.95 11.10
CA GLN A 72 6.90 12.89 11.56
C GLN A 72 7.11 11.63 12.39
N ASN A 73 8.16 10.87 12.05
CA ASN A 73 8.47 9.58 12.69
C ASN A 73 7.35 8.53 12.57
N PHE A 74 6.80 8.38 11.37
CA PHE A 74 5.78 7.36 11.10
C PHE A 74 6.38 6.11 10.45
N GLY A 75 7.29 6.26 9.49
CA GLY A 75 7.96 5.14 8.83
C GLY A 75 8.22 5.44 7.37
N HIS A 76 8.11 4.42 6.53
CA HIS A 76 8.50 4.48 5.12
C HIS A 76 7.30 4.74 4.19
N GLY A 77 6.10 4.43 4.67
CA GLY A 77 4.84 4.55 3.95
C GLY A 77 4.55 3.35 3.03
N VAL A 78 5.11 2.16 3.29
CA VAL A 78 5.00 0.99 2.39
C VAL A 78 3.56 0.53 2.17
N SER A 79 2.70 0.72 3.16
CA SER A 79 1.27 0.41 3.01
C SER A 79 0.40 1.31 3.87
N MET A 80 -0.87 1.40 3.47
CA MET A 80 -1.87 2.17 4.18
C MET A 80 -3.28 1.58 3.96
N GLY A 81 -4.24 2.07 4.73
CA GLY A 81 -5.65 1.73 4.57
C GLY A 81 -6.55 2.90 4.91
N VAL A 82 -7.80 2.81 4.44
CA VAL A 82 -8.88 3.72 4.85
C VAL A 82 -9.95 2.87 5.52
N GLN A 83 -10.40 3.30 6.69
CA GLN A 83 -11.56 2.76 7.39
C GLN A 83 -12.66 3.81 7.42
N ASN A 84 -13.83 3.47 6.89
CA ASN A 84 -15.06 4.23 7.07
C ASN A 84 -15.82 3.62 8.25
N ALA A 85 -15.80 4.30 9.40
CA ALA A 85 -16.54 3.84 10.58
C ALA A 85 -18.06 4.07 10.40
N SER A 86 -18.86 3.35 11.17
CA SER A 86 -20.33 3.41 11.13
C SER A 86 -20.90 4.79 11.48
N ASP A 87 -20.17 5.60 12.26
CA ASP A 87 -20.50 6.98 12.59
C ASP A 87 -20.14 7.99 11.48
N GLY A 88 -19.67 7.51 10.33
CA GLY A 88 -19.21 8.33 9.21
C GLY A 88 -17.77 8.83 9.33
N THR A 89 -17.06 8.54 10.42
CA THR A 89 -15.67 8.95 10.59
C THR A 89 -14.75 8.20 9.63
N VAL A 90 -13.92 8.95 8.90
CA VAL A 90 -12.86 8.41 8.05
C VAL A 90 -11.55 8.34 8.81
N TRP A 91 -11.03 7.13 8.99
CA TRP A 91 -9.74 6.86 9.61
C TRP A 91 -8.72 6.43 8.56
N ILE A 92 -7.53 7.05 8.61
CA ILE A 92 -6.38 6.65 7.80
C ILE A 92 -5.47 5.77 8.65
N TRP A 93 -5.17 4.59 8.15
CA TRP A 93 -4.25 3.62 8.75
C TRP A 93 -2.90 3.64 8.06
N THR A 94 -1.82 3.66 8.83
CA THR A 94 -0.44 3.52 8.34
C THR A 94 0.46 3.09 9.50
N GLU A 95 1.70 2.75 9.20
CA GLU A 95 2.76 2.52 10.16
C GLU A 95 3.08 3.79 10.99
N ALA A 96 3.59 3.61 12.21
CA ALA A 96 4.04 4.66 13.13
C ALA A 96 5.24 4.17 13.99
N ASP A 97 5.83 5.09 14.77
CA ASP A 97 6.96 4.80 15.68
C ASP A 97 8.16 4.30 14.88
N ALA A 98 8.78 5.21 14.13
CA ALA A 98 9.77 4.84 13.13
C ALA A 98 11.15 4.59 13.74
N ASP A 99 11.72 3.43 13.40
CA ASP A 99 13.12 3.07 13.61
C ASP A 99 13.78 2.78 12.26
N ASP A 100 14.93 3.40 12.02
CA ASP A 100 15.65 3.45 10.75
C ASP A 100 14.74 3.63 9.51
N GLY A 101 13.74 4.49 9.65
CA GLY A 101 12.81 4.85 8.60
C GLY A 101 11.64 3.88 8.38
N TYR A 102 11.48 2.83 9.20
CA TYR A 102 10.36 1.89 9.12
C TYR A 102 9.55 1.90 10.41
N GLY A 103 8.23 1.83 10.32
CA GLY A 103 7.37 1.88 11.50
C GLY A 103 7.38 0.58 12.28
N GLN A 104 7.51 0.68 13.60
CA GLN A 104 7.51 -0.43 14.55
C GLN A 104 6.11 -0.69 15.12
N GLY A 105 5.14 0.19 14.85
CA GLY A 105 3.74 0.02 15.20
C GLY A 105 2.79 0.43 14.08
N VAL A 106 1.50 0.27 14.34
CA VAL A 106 0.40 0.69 13.46
C VAL A 106 -0.44 1.73 14.17
N THR A 107 -0.92 2.72 13.44
CA THR A 107 -1.82 3.73 13.99
C THR A 107 -2.99 4.05 13.06
N ARG A 108 -3.98 4.75 13.60
CA ARG A 108 -5.04 5.39 12.81
C ARG A 108 -5.27 6.82 13.25
N PHE A 109 -5.59 7.70 12.31
CA PHE A 109 -5.88 9.11 12.58
C PHE A 109 -6.79 9.72 11.51
N ARG A 110 -7.29 10.93 11.77
CA ARG A 110 -8.07 11.70 10.80
C ARG A 110 -7.17 12.64 10.00
N PHE A 111 -7.42 12.70 8.70
CA PHE A 111 -6.77 13.68 7.84
C PHE A 111 -7.22 15.10 8.21
N VAL A 112 -6.26 16.03 8.28
CA VAL A 112 -6.49 17.47 8.45
C VAL A 112 -5.51 18.19 7.52
N ASP A 113 -6.01 18.99 6.58
CA ASP A 113 -5.15 19.69 5.61
C ASP A 113 -4.21 20.68 6.32
N GLY A 114 -2.97 20.73 5.86
CA GLY A 114 -1.90 21.57 6.43
C GLY A 114 -1.34 21.10 7.76
N ALA A 115 -1.92 20.07 8.39
CA ALA A 115 -1.48 19.62 9.71
C ALA A 115 -0.11 18.92 9.68
N VAL A 116 0.56 18.94 10.83
CA VAL A 116 1.70 18.08 11.13
C VAL A 116 1.27 17.17 12.28
N ARG A 117 1.52 15.87 12.16
CA ARG A 117 1.34 14.89 13.23
C ARG A 117 2.66 14.24 13.56
N THR A 118 2.82 13.92 14.82
CA THR A 118 3.89 13.14 15.42
C THR A 118 3.29 11.91 16.10
N GLU A 119 4.12 11.00 16.60
CA GLU A 119 3.68 9.87 17.43
C GLU A 119 2.83 10.31 18.63
N LYS A 120 3.07 11.51 19.19
CA LYS A 120 2.35 12.04 20.35
C LYS A 120 0.91 12.42 20.03
N ASP A 121 0.61 12.64 18.75
CA ASP A 121 -0.71 13.05 18.25
C ASP A 121 -1.61 11.85 17.89
N VAL A 122 -1.11 10.62 18.07
CA VAL A 122 -1.78 9.40 17.66
C VAL A 122 -1.65 8.29 18.70
N LYS A 123 -2.54 7.31 18.63
CA LYS A 123 -2.49 6.13 19.50
C LYS A 123 -1.83 4.97 18.77
N VAL A 124 -0.51 4.84 18.91
CA VAL A 124 0.27 3.75 18.32
C VAL A 124 -0.15 2.40 18.93
N ARG A 125 -0.14 1.35 18.12
CA ARG A 125 -0.48 -0.04 18.46
C ARG A 125 0.70 -0.93 18.08
N HIS A 126 1.06 -1.83 18.97
CA HIS A 126 2.05 -2.89 18.72
C HIS A 126 1.35 -4.24 18.85
N PRO A 127 0.59 -4.67 17.81
CA PRO A 127 -0.26 -5.86 17.90
C PRO A 127 0.53 -7.17 17.93
N ILE A 128 1.81 -7.14 17.53
CA ILE A 128 2.68 -8.30 17.47
C ILE A 128 3.95 -7.96 18.26
N PRO A 129 4.11 -8.47 19.50
CA PRO A 129 5.30 -8.25 20.30
C PRO A 129 6.58 -8.66 19.57
N GLY A 130 7.63 -7.84 19.65
CA GLY A 130 8.93 -8.10 19.02
C GLY A 130 8.97 -7.97 17.50
N SER A 131 7.87 -7.53 16.86
CA SER A 131 7.84 -7.33 15.41
C SER A 131 8.41 -5.99 14.98
N THR A 132 8.92 -5.96 13.74
CA THR A 132 9.39 -4.75 13.08
C THR A 132 8.70 -4.55 11.73
N ASN A 133 8.79 -3.34 11.17
CA ASN A 133 8.28 -2.98 9.85
C ASN A 133 6.78 -3.30 9.70
N ASN A 134 5.96 -2.77 10.62
CA ASN A 134 4.54 -3.05 10.76
C ASN A 134 3.69 -2.24 9.75
N GLN A 135 3.25 -2.89 8.69
CA GLN A 135 2.67 -2.30 7.49
C GLN A 135 1.20 -2.73 7.35
N PRO A 136 0.21 -1.84 7.61
CA PRO A 136 -1.20 -2.21 7.60
C PRO A 136 -1.84 -2.16 6.21
N SER A 137 -2.86 -2.98 5.98
CA SER A 137 -3.79 -2.90 4.85
C SER A 137 -5.21 -3.21 5.33
N VAL A 138 -6.18 -2.36 4.99
CA VAL A 138 -7.58 -2.49 5.42
C VAL A 138 -8.45 -2.92 4.26
N CYS A 139 -9.30 -3.93 4.48
CA CYS A 139 -10.35 -4.35 3.57
C CYS A 139 -11.71 -4.07 4.19
N MET A 140 -12.36 -2.97 3.77
CA MET A 140 -13.69 -2.61 4.26
C MET A 140 -14.79 -3.57 3.78
N ALA A 141 -14.60 -4.30 2.68
CA ALA A 141 -15.59 -5.27 2.19
C ALA A 141 -15.74 -6.52 3.08
N THR A 142 -14.76 -6.77 3.95
CA THR A 142 -14.79 -7.86 4.94
C THR A 142 -14.48 -7.39 6.35
N GLU A 143 -14.36 -6.07 6.55
CA GLU A 143 -14.00 -5.45 7.83
C GLU A 143 -12.79 -6.12 8.50
N ARG A 144 -11.72 -6.28 7.73
CA ARG A 144 -10.46 -6.90 8.20
C ARG A 144 -9.28 -5.99 8.00
N ILE A 145 -8.25 -6.19 8.83
CA ILE A 145 -6.94 -5.58 8.69
C ILE A 145 -5.86 -6.65 8.61
N ALA A 146 -4.99 -6.55 7.61
CA ALA A 146 -3.74 -7.30 7.54
C ALA A 146 -2.60 -6.39 8.03
N VAL A 147 -1.68 -6.95 8.80
CA VAL A 147 -0.40 -6.31 9.11
C VAL A 147 0.71 -7.21 8.58
N ARG A 148 1.39 -6.71 7.55
CA ARG A 148 2.67 -7.25 7.14
C ARG A 148 3.72 -6.78 8.14
N HIS A 149 4.53 -7.69 8.64
CA HIS A 149 5.54 -7.40 9.66
C HIS A 149 6.73 -8.33 9.51
N ARG A 150 7.77 -8.13 10.31
CA ARG A 150 8.93 -9.01 10.38
C ARG A 150 9.12 -9.53 11.80
N ILE A 151 9.52 -10.79 11.91
CA ILE A 151 10.03 -11.43 13.12
C ILE A 151 11.39 -12.04 12.74
N ASP A 152 12.44 -11.71 13.48
CA ASP A 152 13.83 -12.11 13.17
C ASP A 152 14.22 -11.81 11.70
N GLY A 153 13.79 -10.65 11.21
CA GLY A 153 14.00 -10.20 9.83
C GLY A 153 13.12 -10.89 8.76
N LYS A 154 12.39 -11.96 9.11
CA LYS A 154 11.56 -12.74 8.17
C LYS A 154 10.17 -12.14 8.03
N PRO A 155 9.71 -11.82 6.81
CA PRO A 155 8.41 -11.20 6.61
C PRO A 155 7.25 -12.19 6.79
N ARG A 156 6.17 -11.70 7.41
CA ARG A 156 4.94 -12.44 7.70
C ARG A 156 3.73 -11.54 7.49
N TYR A 157 2.55 -12.16 7.38
CA TYR A 157 1.27 -11.48 7.48
C TYR A 157 0.51 -12.03 8.67
N ARG A 158 -0.15 -11.14 9.41
CA ARG A 158 -1.20 -11.50 10.36
C ARG A 158 -2.45 -10.70 10.06
N VAL A 159 -3.61 -11.34 10.12
CA VAL A 159 -4.92 -10.75 9.76
C VAL A 159 -5.85 -10.82 10.95
N TRP A 160 -6.59 -9.75 11.21
CA TRP A 160 -7.60 -9.67 12.26
C TRP A 160 -8.90 -9.13 11.72
N ASP A 161 -9.96 -9.39 12.47
CA ASP A 161 -11.15 -8.57 12.47
C ASP A 161 -10.78 -7.10 12.81
N LEU A 162 -11.33 -6.15 12.06
CA LEU A 162 -10.98 -4.75 12.18
C LEU A 162 -11.47 -4.14 13.49
N ASP A 163 -12.66 -4.52 13.98
CA ASP A 163 -13.21 -3.98 15.21
C ASP A 163 -12.46 -4.51 16.43
N ALA A 164 -12.13 -5.80 16.45
CA ALA A 164 -11.24 -6.38 17.47
C ALA A 164 -9.88 -5.65 17.49
N PHE A 165 -9.27 -5.43 16.32
CA PHE A 165 -8.00 -4.72 16.22
C PHE A 165 -8.09 -3.26 16.70
N VAL A 166 -9.21 -2.59 16.42
CA VAL A 166 -9.48 -1.23 16.91
C VAL A 166 -9.62 -1.19 18.42
N ALA A 167 -10.32 -2.17 18.99
CA ALA A 167 -10.49 -2.39 20.43
C ALA A 167 -9.19 -2.85 21.13
N ARG A 168 -8.12 -3.07 20.36
CA ARG A 168 -6.82 -3.57 20.81
C ARG A 168 -6.87 -5.01 21.35
N ASP A 169 -7.86 -5.79 20.91
CA ASP A 169 -7.87 -7.23 21.09
C ASP A 169 -7.12 -7.90 19.93
N TYR A 170 -5.93 -8.42 20.22
CA TYR A 170 -5.07 -9.09 19.25
C TYR A 170 -4.99 -10.60 19.46
N SER A 171 -5.74 -11.13 20.43
CA SER A 171 -5.60 -12.51 20.94
C SER A 171 -6.01 -13.59 19.94
N ALA A 172 -6.93 -13.27 19.02
CA ALA A 172 -7.49 -14.19 18.04
C ALA A 172 -7.30 -13.68 16.60
N PRO A 173 -6.08 -13.76 16.03
CA PRO A 173 -5.91 -13.48 14.61
C PRO A 173 -6.69 -14.48 13.75
N ILE A 174 -7.29 -13.99 12.67
CA ILE A 174 -7.95 -14.82 11.64
C ILE A 174 -6.91 -15.66 10.90
N ALA A 175 -5.71 -15.11 10.66
CA ALA A 175 -4.64 -15.78 9.96
C ALA A 175 -3.26 -15.29 10.42
N ASP A 176 -2.27 -16.17 10.42
CA ASP A 176 -0.85 -15.87 10.63
C ASP A 176 0.01 -16.80 9.77
N PHE A 177 0.73 -16.24 8.80
CA PHE A 177 1.52 -17.03 7.85
C PHE A 177 2.74 -16.27 7.33
N ALA A 178 3.74 -17.03 6.87
CA ALA A 178 4.93 -16.46 6.26
C ALA A 178 4.60 -15.78 4.92
N GLN A 179 5.23 -14.64 4.64
CA GLN A 179 5.18 -14.08 3.29
C GLN A 179 5.97 -14.98 2.35
N THR A 180 5.36 -15.39 1.25
CA THR A 180 6.02 -16.13 0.17
C THR A 180 5.68 -15.56 -1.20
N GLY A 181 6.48 -15.92 -2.21
CA GLY A 181 6.08 -15.79 -3.61
C GLY A 181 5.89 -14.37 -4.14
N ALA A 182 6.34 -13.31 -3.47
CA ALA A 182 6.18 -11.93 -3.94
C ALA A 182 6.82 -11.71 -5.33
N HIS A 183 7.99 -12.29 -5.55
CA HIS A 183 8.74 -12.25 -6.82
C HIS A 183 9.42 -13.62 -7.06
N PRO A 184 9.66 -14.06 -8.32
CA PRO A 184 10.41 -15.29 -8.60
C PRO A 184 11.86 -15.25 -8.12
N ASP A 185 12.49 -14.08 -8.16
CA ASP A 185 13.78 -13.80 -7.54
C ASP A 185 13.52 -13.16 -6.16
N PRO A 186 13.92 -13.82 -5.05
CA PRO A 186 13.67 -13.35 -3.68
C PRO A 186 14.45 -12.07 -3.31
N GLU A 187 15.49 -11.71 -4.04
CA GLU A 187 16.30 -10.51 -3.79
C GLU A 187 15.62 -9.24 -4.30
N ILE A 188 14.59 -9.38 -5.15
CA ILE A 188 13.85 -8.23 -5.66
C ILE A 188 12.93 -7.67 -4.56
N PRO A 189 12.98 -6.35 -4.31
CA PRO A 189 12.26 -5.74 -3.20
C PRO A 189 10.75 -5.85 -3.36
N PHE A 190 10.12 -6.04 -2.20
CA PHE A 190 8.69 -5.90 -2.00
C PHE A 190 8.31 -4.42 -1.94
N GLN A 191 7.21 -4.06 -2.58
CA GLN A 191 6.79 -2.67 -2.83
C GLN A 191 5.34 -2.39 -2.44
N GLY A 192 4.69 -3.30 -1.71
CA GLY A 192 3.35 -3.07 -1.16
C GLY A 192 2.42 -4.28 -1.26
N HIS A 193 1.32 -4.21 -0.52
CA HIS A 193 0.27 -5.22 -0.53
C HIS A 193 -1.13 -4.61 -0.35
N ALA A 194 -2.14 -5.38 -0.73
CA ALA A 194 -3.54 -5.07 -0.45
C ALA A 194 -4.28 -6.33 0.01
N LEU A 195 -5.01 -6.23 1.13
CA LEU A 195 -5.97 -7.24 1.57
C LEU A 195 -7.28 -7.09 0.81
N HIS A 196 -7.86 -8.20 0.33
CA HIS A 196 -9.21 -8.25 -0.20
C HIS A 196 -9.83 -9.63 0.03
N GLY A 197 -10.88 -9.68 0.85
CA GLY A 197 -11.52 -10.95 1.19
C GLY A 197 -10.58 -11.87 1.97
N ASP A 198 -10.41 -13.08 1.46
CA ASP A 198 -9.47 -14.09 1.97
C ASP A 198 -8.13 -14.09 1.22
N LEU A 199 -7.80 -13.00 0.52
CA LEU A 199 -6.62 -12.91 -0.34
C LEU A 199 -5.73 -11.71 0.01
N ILE A 200 -4.42 -11.92 -0.03
CA ILE A 200 -3.42 -10.84 -0.01
C ILE A 200 -2.79 -10.73 -1.40
N TYR A 201 -2.90 -9.55 -2.00
CA TYR A 201 -2.19 -9.19 -3.21
C TYR A 201 -0.88 -8.50 -2.87
N GLN A 202 0.20 -8.86 -3.56
CA GLN A 202 1.55 -8.32 -3.31
C GLN A 202 2.14 -7.74 -4.59
N LEU A 203 2.99 -6.74 -4.41
CA LEU A 203 3.76 -6.08 -5.44
C LEU A 203 5.25 -6.19 -5.12
N ALA A 204 6.04 -6.53 -6.13
CA ALA A 204 7.49 -6.53 -6.03
C ALA A 204 8.11 -6.12 -7.36
N GLY A 205 9.29 -5.50 -7.31
CA GLY A 205 10.01 -5.01 -8.48
C GLY A 205 10.92 -3.84 -8.14
N THR A 206 11.88 -3.57 -9.00
CA THR A 206 12.76 -2.40 -8.88
C THR A 206 12.36 -1.32 -9.88
N ALA A 207 12.87 -0.11 -9.64
CA ALA A 207 12.95 0.92 -10.67
C ALA A 207 13.63 0.41 -11.95
N TYR A 208 13.32 1.01 -13.09
CA TYR A 208 14.15 0.84 -14.28
C TYR A 208 15.60 1.26 -14.01
N ASP A 209 16.52 0.42 -14.46
CA ASP A 209 17.96 0.59 -14.39
C ASP A 209 18.60 0.01 -15.65
N ALA A 210 19.62 0.67 -16.18
CA ALA A 210 20.21 0.29 -17.47
C ALA A 210 20.81 -1.13 -17.47
N LYS A 211 21.28 -1.61 -16.31
CA LYS A 211 21.99 -2.89 -16.18
C LYS A 211 21.07 -3.99 -15.66
N SER A 212 20.44 -3.74 -14.52
CA SER A 212 19.70 -4.75 -13.75
C SER A 212 18.22 -4.85 -14.13
N ASN A 213 17.61 -3.77 -14.61
CA ASN A 213 16.18 -3.74 -14.95
C ASN A 213 15.88 -2.85 -16.17
N PRO A 214 16.44 -3.16 -17.35
CA PRO A 214 16.41 -2.24 -18.48
C PRO A 214 15.01 -2.10 -19.08
N ARG A 215 14.67 -0.87 -19.46
CA ARG A 215 13.38 -0.51 -20.10
C ARG A 215 13.09 -1.33 -21.35
N ALA A 216 14.10 -1.64 -22.17
CA ALA A 216 13.96 -2.47 -23.37
C ALA A 216 13.43 -3.87 -23.06
N LYS A 217 13.72 -4.41 -21.87
CA LYS A 217 13.19 -5.69 -21.40
C LYS A 217 11.85 -5.56 -20.70
N ARG A 218 11.26 -4.36 -20.62
CA ARG A 218 9.92 -4.06 -20.04
C ARG A 218 9.77 -4.23 -18.53
N GLY A 219 10.86 -4.45 -17.78
CA GLY A 219 10.85 -4.39 -16.31
C GLY A 219 10.54 -5.68 -15.58
N ASN A 220 10.98 -5.79 -14.33
CA ASN A 220 10.82 -6.96 -13.48
C ASN A 220 9.66 -6.87 -12.48
N THR A 221 8.61 -6.08 -12.73
CA THR A 221 7.50 -5.96 -11.77
C THR A 221 6.61 -7.19 -11.80
N TYR A 222 6.32 -7.75 -10.62
CA TYR A 222 5.40 -8.86 -10.43
C TYR A 222 4.25 -8.49 -9.48
N LEU A 223 3.09 -9.02 -9.81
CA LEU A 223 1.96 -9.13 -8.90
C LEU A 223 1.84 -10.59 -8.46
N SER A 224 1.55 -10.81 -7.19
CA SER A 224 1.20 -12.13 -6.66
C SER A 224 0.00 -12.08 -5.73
N CYS A 225 -0.58 -13.24 -5.46
CA CYS A 225 -1.77 -13.41 -4.65
C CYS A 225 -1.59 -14.62 -3.75
N LEU A 226 -1.77 -14.44 -2.44
CA LEU A 226 -1.75 -15.49 -1.42
C LEU A 226 -3.16 -15.68 -0.86
N ASP A 227 -3.51 -16.92 -0.54
CA ASP A 227 -4.68 -17.26 0.27
C ASP A 227 -4.33 -17.13 1.75
N ILE A 228 -5.13 -16.40 2.54
CA ILE A 228 -4.77 -16.10 3.94
C ILE A 228 -4.89 -17.31 4.87
N HIS A 229 -5.77 -18.26 4.56
CA HIS A 229 -6.03 -19.43 5.42
C HIS A 229 -4.92 -20.47 5.28
N THR A 230 -4.34 -20.58 4.10
CA THR A 230 -3.33 -21.59 3.78
C THR A 230 -1.92 -21.02 3.62
N GLY A 231 -1.79 -19.70 3.44
CA GLY A 231 -0.54 -19.03 3.07
C GLY A 231 -0.02 -19.39 1.67
N LYS A 232 -0.77 -20.16 0.88
CA LYS A 232 -0.33 -20.67 -0.42
C LYS A 232 -0.36 -19.58 -1.50
N LEU A 233 0.62 -19.63 -2.39
CA LEU A 233 0.65 -18.81 -3.60
C LEU A 233 -0.44 -19.28 -4.58
N VAL A 234 -1.48 -18.47 -4.74
CA VAL A 234 -2.61 -18.72 -5.65
C VAL A 234 -2.25 -18.35 -7.08
N GLN A 235 -1.59 -17.21 -7.26
CA GLN A 235 -1.20 -16.73 -8.59
C GLN A 235 0.01 -15.80 -8.49
N ARG A 236 0.88 -15.85 -9.50
CA ARG A 236 1.93 -14.87 -9.73
C ARG A 236 2.04 -14.54 -11.21
N ARG A 237 2.12 -13.26 -11.55
CA ARG A 237 2.24 -12.78 -12.93
C ARG A 237 3.14 -11.57 -13.00
N ARG A 238 4.04 -11.58 -13.98
CA ARG A 238 4.77 -10.38 -14.38
C ARG A 238 3.79 -9.38 -14.99
N THR A 239 3.97 -8.09 -14.73
CA THR A 239 3.14 -7.03 -15.31
C THR A 239 4.00 -6.02 -16.06
N GLU A 240 3.59 -5.72 -17.29
CA GLU A 240 4.20 -4.69 -18.14
C GLU A 240 3.43 -3.35 -18.05
N ALA A 241 2.52 -3.21 -17.08
CA ALA A 241 1.79 -1.96 -16.85
C ALA A 241 2.78 -0.78 -16.78
N GLY A 242 2.53 0.28 -17.55
CA GLY A 242 3.39 1.46 -17.60
C GLY A 242 4.78 1.23 -18.20
N HIS A 243 5.00 0.19 -19.02
CA HIS A 243 6.32 -0.07 -19.64
C HIS A 243 6.86 1.10 -20.49
N SER A 244 5.98 1.99 -20.93
CA SER A 244 6.34 3.19 -21.70
C SER A 244 6.85 4.35 -20.83
N LEU A 245 6.84 4.25 -19.50
CA LEU A 245 7.37 5.27 -18.61
C LEU A 245 8.90 5.41 -18.76
N ASP A 246 9.40 6.62 -18.55
CA ASP A 246 10.81 7.00 -18.61
C ASP A 246 11.62 6.42 -17.43
N HIS A 247 11.10 6.64 -16.24
CA HIS A 247 11.41 5.92 -15.02
C HIS A 247 10.18 5.12 -14.63
N ARG A 248 10.37 3.89 -14.14
CA ARG A 248 9.27 3.01 -13.77
C ARG A 248 9.63 2.25 -12.52
N GLU A 249 9.11 2.69 -11.40
CA GLU A 249 9.26 2.04 -10.10
C GLU A 249 7.87 1.67 -9.56
N PRO A 250 7.62 0.39 -9.20
CA PRO A 250 6.34 -0.01 -8.63
C PRO A 250 6.21 0.41 -7.17
N GLU A 251 5.08 1.03 -6.82
CA GLU A 251 4.88 1.70 -5.52
C GLU A 251 3.43 1.54 -5.03
N GLY A 252 3.20 0.56 -4.18
CA GLY A 252 1.92 0.32 -3.53
C GLY A 252 0.85 -0.42 -4.35
N LEU A 253 -0.05 -1.08 -3.62
CA LEU A 253 -1.28 -1.67 -4.13
C LEU A 253 -2.48 -1.18 -3.33
N ALA A 254 -3.65 -1.17 -3.97
CA ALA A 254 -4.92 -1.01 -3.30
C ALA A 254 -6.00 -1.82 -4.03
N VAL A 255 -7.05 -2.23 -3.31
CA VAL A 255 -8.27 -2.75 -3.93
C VAL A 255 -9.35 -1.69 -3.86
N ARG A 256 -10.09 -1.54 -4.94
CA ARG A 256 -11.28 -0.68 -5.02
C ARG A 256 -12.47 -1.52 -5.47
N HIS A 257 -13.57 -1.43 -4.76
CA HIS A 257 -14.79 -2.21 -5.03
C HIS A 257 -15.68 -1.49 -6.04
N GLY A 258 -15.84 -0.16 -5.92
CA GLY A 258 -16.55 0.72 -6.85
C GLY A 258 -17.97 0.27 -7.24
N ALA A 259 -18.61 1.02 -8.15
CA ALA A 259 -19.93 0.68 -8.72
C ALA A 259 -19.83 -0.19 -9.99
N GLY A 260 -18.66 -0.78 -10.26
CA GLY A 260 -18.43 -1.60 -11.46
C GLY A 260 -18.81 -3.07 -11.24
N PRO A 261 -18.56 -3.95 -12.23
CA PRO A 261 -18.97 -5.36 -12.16
C PRO A 261 -18.24 -6.19 -11.10
N GLY A 262 -17.22 -5.63 -10.43
CA GLY A 262 -16.48 -6.30 -9.37
C GLY A 262 -15.25 -5.53 -8.90
N PRO A 263 -14.52 -6.06 -7.91
CA PRO A 263 -13.34 -5.43 -7.35
C PRO A 263 -12.22 -5.29 -8.37
N ARG A 264 -11.43 -4.22 -8.25
CA ARG A 264 -10.26 -3.93 -9.10
C ARG A 264 -9.02 -3.83 -8.23
N LEU A 265 -7.93 -4.47 -8.67
CA LEU A 265 -6.61 -4.33 -8.05
C LEU A 265 -5.88 -3.19 -8.74
N LEU A 266 -5.44 -2.21 -7.97
CA LEU A 266 -4.75 -1.04 -8.45
C LEU A 266 -3.27 -1.10 -8.11
N LEU A 267 -2.45 -0.66 -9.06
CA LEU A 267 -1.00 -0.64 -9.02
C LEU A 267 -0.50 0.79 -9.19
N GLY A 268 0.28 1.27 -8.23
CA GLY A 268 0.99 2.54 -8.33
C GLY A 268 2.34 2.37 -9.04
N LEU A 269 2.70 3.34 -9.87
CA LEU A 269 4.00 3.42 -10.54
C LEU A 269 4.54 4.85 -10.46
N ALA A 270 5.80 5.02 -10.09
CA ALA A 270 6.51 6.29 -10.17
C ALA A 270 7.22 6.47 -11.52
N SER A 271 7.40 7.73 -11.92
CA SER A 271 8.01 8.16 -13.18
C SER A 271 8.58 9.58 -13.08
N GLY A 272 9.20 10.10 -14.16
CA GLY A 272 9.86 11.41 -14.16
C GLY A 272 11.20 11.41 -13.41
N ALA A 273 11.86 12.55 -13.35
CA ALA A 273 13.18 12.71 -12.73
C ALA A 273 13.10 12.71 -11.19
N ALA A 274 14.21 12.40 -10.52
CA ALA A 274 14.29 12.55 -9.06
C ALA A 274 14.10 14.02 -8.67
N GLY A 275 13.25 14.29 -7.66
CA GLY A 275 12.86 15.64 -7.27
C GLY A 275 11.64 16.18 -8.03
N GLU A 276 11.25 15.55 -9.14
CA GLU A 276 10.08 15.89 -9.96
C GLU A 276 9.25 14.63 -10.28
N ARG A 277 9.21 13.70 -9.31
CA ARG A 277 8.54 12.42 -9.51
C ARG A 277 7.05 12.61 -9.74
N ARG A 278 6.53 11.83 -10.68
CA ARG A 278 5.11 11.77 -11.06
C ARG A 278 4.60 10.37 -10.78
N PHE A 279 3.32 10.24 -10.44
CA PHE A 279 2.71 8.93 -10.22
C PHE A 279 1.71 8.57 -11.32
N SER A 280 1.55 7.28 -11.56
CA SER A 280 0.51 6.70 -12.41
C SER A 280 -0.19 5.59 -11.63
N ILE A 281 -1.48 5.41 -11.89
CA ILE A 281 -2.25 4.28 -11.35
C ILE A 281 -2.81 3.47 -12.51
N TYR A 282 -2.52 2.18 -12.49
CA TYR A 282 -3.08 1.17 -13.37
C TYR A 282 -4.02 0.26 -12.57
N TYR A 283 -4.95 -0.43 -13.22
CA TYR A 283 -5.78 -1.43 -12.56
C TYR A 283 -5.94 -2.71 -13.38
N LYS A 284 -6.04 -3.83 -12.68
CA LYS A 284 -6.54 -5.10 -13.22
C LYS A 284 -8.08 -5.05 -13.19
N PRO A 285 -8.77 -5.09 -14.34
CA PRO A 285 -10.22 -5.09 -14.35
C PRO A 285 -10.77 -6.41 -13.79
N HIS A 286 -11.99 -6.37 -13.27
CA HIS A 286 -12.75 -7.58 -13.02
C HIS A 286 -13.07 -8.23 -14.37
N LYS A 287 -12.79 -9.52 -14.51
CA LYS A 287 -13.25 -10.32 -15.65
C LYS A 287 -14.58 -10.94 -15.26
N ALA A 288 -15.64 -10.53 -15.95
CA ALA A 288 -16.95 -11.17 -15.84
C ALA A 288 -16.88 -12.64 -16.27
#